data_AF-A0A2A3JYA9-F1
#
_entry.id   AF-A0A2A3JYA9-F1
#
_cell.length_a   1.000
_cell.length_b   1.000
_cell.length_c   1.000
_cell.angle_alpha   90.00
_cell.angle_beta   90.00
_cell.angle_gamma   90.00
#
_symmetry.space_group_name_H-M   'P 1'
#
loop_
_entity.id
_entity.type
_entity.pdbx_description
1 polymer ?
#
loop_
_entity_poly.entity_id
_entity_poly.type
_entity_poly.pdbx_seq_one_letter_code
_entity_poly.pdbx_strand_id
1 'polypeptide(L)' 'MSLRNRRLFNCRSCGHNMRLGATECGSCYQPAPQINRLPLPLLLGLPLAALVAVAMWASAH' A
#
# COMPACT_ATOMS: atom_id res chain seq x y z
N MET A 1 -17.49 2.23 -15.09
CA MET A 1 -16.04 2.49 -14.92
C MET A 1 -15.37 1.20 -14.47
N SER A 2 -14.48 0.61 -15.28
CA SER A 2 -13.79 -0.66 -14.99
C SER A 2 -12.67 -0.44 -13.95
N LEU A 3 -12.78 -1.09 -12.78
CA LEU A 3 -11.77 -1.04 -11.71
C LEU A 3 -10.50 -1.86 -12.02
N ARG A 4 -10.47 -2.55 -13.17
CA ARG A 4 -9.45 -3.56 -13.51
C ARG A 4 -8.06 -3.00 -13.85
N ASN A 5 -7.93 -1.69 -14.07
CA ASN A 5 -6.68 -1.10 -14.55
C ASN A 5 -6.25 0.19 -13.82
N ARG A 6 -6.75 0.42 -12.60
CA ARG A 6 -6.16 1.44 -11.73
C ARG A 6 -5.03 0.78 -10.94
N ARG A 7 -3.84 0.64 -11.53
CA ARG A 7 -2.65 0.55 -10.68
C ARG A 7 -2.57 1.88 -9.96
N LEU A 8 -2.77 1.85 -8.65
CA LEU A 8 -2.80 3.06 -7.81
C LEU A 8 -1.44 3.77 -7.81
N PHE A 9 -0.37 3.04 -8.13
CA PHE A 9 1.00 3.50 -8.04
C PHE A 9 1.61 3.68 -9.43
N ASN A 10 1.89 4.93 -9.78
CA ASN A 10 2.59 5.32 -10.99
C ASN A 10 3.94 5.96 -10.65
N CYS A 11 4.94 5.71 -11.49
CA CYS A 11 6.22 6.39 -11.40
C CYS A 11 6.02 7.89 -11.70
N ARG A 12 6.51 8.78 -10.82
CA ARG A 12 6.34 10.23 -11.00
C ARG A 12 7.11 10.81 -12.18
N SER A 13 8.10 10.08 -12.71
CA SER A 13 9.00 10.61 -13.74
C SER A 13 8.70 10.10 -15.13
N CYS A 14 8.22 8.86 -15.28
CA CYS A 14 7.86 8.30 -16.58
C CYS A 14 6.40 7.88 -16.70
N GLY A 15 5.60 8.00 -15.62
CA GLY A 15 4.20 7.58 -15.61
C GLY A 15 3.99 6.06 -15.65
N HIS A 16 5.06 5.26 -15.59
CA HIS A 16 4.95 3.80 -15.66
C HIS A 16 4.17 3.23 -14.47
N ASN A 17 3.30 2.26 -14.77
CA ASN A 17 2.45 1.54 -13.83
C ASN A 17 3.27 0.59 -12.94
N MET A 18 3.53 0.99 -11.70
CA MET A 18 4.37 0.23 -10.77
C MET A 18 3.59 -0.83 -10.00
N ARG A 19 4.30 -1.85 -9.51
CA ARG A 19 3.80 -2.81 -8.52
C ARG A 19 3.95 -2.20 -7.12
N LEU A 20 2.96 -2.42 -6.27
CA LEU A 20 3.07 -2.13 -4.84
C LEU A 20 4.24 -2.92 -4.24
N GLY A 21 5.04 -2.28 -3.40
CA GLY A 21 6.22 -2.86 -2.76
C GLY A 21 7.51 -2.72 -3.58
N ALA A 22 7.45 -2.27 -4.84
CA ALA A 22 8.64 -2.03 -5.64
C ALA A 22 9.45 -0.86 -5.07
N THR A 23 10.78 -1.05 -4.95
CA THR A 23 11.73 -0.03 -4.50
C THR A 23 12.10 0.95 -5.62
N GLU A 24 12.03 0.50 -6.87
CA GLU A 24 12.34 1.25 -8.10
C GLU A 24 11.32 0.97 -9.23
N CYS A 25 11.29 1.88 -10.20
CA CYS A 25 10.46 1.74 -11.40
C CYS A 25 11.10 0.77 -12.41
N GLY A 26 10.39 -0.29 -12.81
CA GLY A 26 10.91 -1.27 -13.78
C GLY A 26 11.10 -0.75 -15.22
N SER A 27 10.75 0.51 -15.51
CA SER A 27 10.91 1.11 -16.85
C SER A 27 12.03 2.14 -16.93
N CYS A 28 12.20 2.97 -15.90
CA CYS A 28 13.20 4.05 -15.88
C CYS A 28 14.16 3.97 -14.70
N TYR A 29 14.07 2.92 -13.87
CA TYR A 29 14.92 2.64 -12.71
C TYR A 29 14.97 3.75 -11.67
N GLN A 30 14.04 4.71 -11.74
CA GLN A 30 13.95 5.75 -10.72
C GLN A 30 13.34 5.23 -9.42
N PRO A 31 13.72 5.83 -8.27
CA PRO A 31 13.20 5.45 -6.98
C PRO A 31 11.66 5.53 -6.94
N ALA A 32 11.02 4.42 -6.52
CA ALA A 32 9.58 4.41 -6.30
C ALA A 32 9.21 5.39 -5.15
N PRO A 33 8.04 6.05 -5.22
CA PRO A 33 7.56 6.93 -4.17
C PRO A 33 7.42 6.16 -2.85
N GLN A 34 7.67 6.82 -1.71
CA GLN A 34 7.69 6.15 -0.41
C GLN A 34 6.42 5.36 -0.11
N ILE A 35 5.26 5.87 -0.51
CA ILE A 35 3.94 5.21 -0.37
C ILE A 35 3.90 3.83 -1.03
N ASN A 36 4.64 3.65 -2.14
CA ASN A 36 4.77 2.37 -2.84
C ASN A 36 5.75 1.42 -2.15
N ARG A 37 6.64 1.94 -1.30
CA ARG A 37 7.64 1.18 -0.54
C ARG A 37 7.11 0.73 0.82
N LEU A 38 5.97 1.27 1.29
CA LEU A 38 5.43 0.85 2.58
C LEU A 38 5.03 -0.64 2.51
N PRO A 39 5.50 -1.47 3.46
CA PRO A 39 5.10 -2.86 3.54
C PRO A 39 3.60 -2.94 3.82
N LEU A 40 2.87 -3.62 2.92
CA LEU A 40 1.43 -3.85 3.01
C LEU A 40 0.98 -4.41 4.39
N PRO A 41 1.73 -5.31 5.05
CA PRO A 41 1.38 -5.79 6.39
C PRO A 41 1.37 -4.70 7.47
N LEU A 42 2.21 -3.67 7.35
CA LEU A 42 2.25 -2.54 8.29
C LEU A 42 1.08 -1.60 8.04
N LEU A 43 0.74 -1.40 6.77
CA LEU A 43 -0.33 -0.50 6.34
C LEU A 43 -1.73 -1.04 6.73
N LEU A 44 -1.91 -2.37 6.69
CA LEU A 44 -3.17 -3.02 7.00
C LEU A 44 -3.20 -3.72 8.36
N GLY A 45 -2.09 -4.29 8.81
CA GLY A 45 -2.03 -5.09 10.04
C GLY A 45 -2.17 -4.25 11.30
N LEU A 46 -1.58 -3.06 11.35
CA LEU A 46 -1.66 -2.18 12.51
C LEU A 46 -3.10 -1.68 12.79
N PRO A 47 -3.85 -1.13 11.81
CA PRO A 47 -5.23 -0.73 12.06
C PRO A 47 -6.15 -1.94 12.34
N LEU A 48 -5.90 -3.08 11.70
CA LEU A 48 -6.68 -4.30 11.97
C LEU A 48 -6.45 -4.80 13.41
N ALA A 49 -5.20 -4.84 13.88
CA ALA A 49 -4.86 -5.23 15.24
C ALA A 49 -5.48 -4.28 16.28
N ALA A 50 -5.48 -2.96 16.01
CA ALA A 50 -6.12 -1.98 16.87
C ALA A 50 -7.64 -2.20 16.95
N LEU A 51 -8.31 -2.45 15.81
CA LEU A 51 -9.74 -2.75 15.78
C LEU A 51 -10.07 -4.03 16.56
N VAL A 52 -9.27 -5.08 16.40
CA VAL A 52 -9.44 -6.33 17.16
C VAL A 52 -9.27 -6.08 18.66
N ALA A 53 -8.24 -5.34 19.08
CA ALA A 53 -8.02 -5.02 20.48
C ALA A 53 -9.19 -4.23 21.10
N VAL A 54 -9.72 -3.24 20.37
CA VAL A 54 -10.90 -2.46 20.80
C VAL A 54 -12.13 -3.35 20.91
N ALA A 55 -12.37 -4.22 19.91
CA ALA A 55 -13.50 -5.15 19.92
C ALA A 55 -13.41 -6.12 21.11
N MET A 56 -12.22 -6.69 21.36
CA MET A 56 -11.97 -7.57 22.50
C MET A 56 -12.21 -6.87 23.84
N TRP A 57 -11.71 -5.64 23.99
CA TRP A 57 -11.90 -4.85 25.20
C TRP A 57 -13.39 -4.54 25.44
N ALA A 58 -14.13 -4.18 24.39
CA ALA A 58 -15.55 -3.89 24.45
C ALA A 58 -16.41 -5.13 24.77
N SER A 59 -15.98 -6.33 24.36
CA SER A 59 -16.68 -7.58 24.71
C SER A 59 -16.39 -8.07 26.14
N ALA A 60 -15.38 -7.51 26.80
CA ALA A 60 -14.97 -7.90 28.15
C ALA A 60 -15.58 -7.04 29.27
N HIS A 61 -16.32 -5.98 28.91
CA HIS A 61 -17.02 -5.06 29.82
C HIS A 61 -18.49 -4.95 29.44
#